data_AF-A0A814SMJ4-F1
#
_entry.id   AF-A0A814SMJ4-F1
#
_cell.length_a   1.000
_cell.length_b   1.000
_cell.length_c   1.000
_cell.angle_alpha   90.00
_cell.angle_beta   90.00
_cell.angle_gamma   90.00
#
_symmetry.space_group_name_H-M   'P 1'
#
loop_
_entity.id
_entity.type
_entity.pdbx_description
1 polymer ?
#
loop_
_entity_poly.entity_id
_entity_poly.type
_entity_poly.pdbx_seq_one_letter_code
_entity_poly.pdbx_strand_id
1 'polypeptide(L)'
;MKLNCKQKLLCPNNITRFSIHIDKNIQYPNISYIRSSVFAIILDTIRNSSYYTNDSTSACIHIAPVDTIDRDRRSKNGDYLYFIEQRLKFFPEWSDPNKIHLIFNHYTGTWPSYHRTLDFNLPSHYILASTSLTYSNYNCLSHLTFPLFHSNYSFSSSSSSSLPSRSILLSFKGKSYEDVQHHRTFFRHLNNNHDIIIKYTDHTNTSDDKNEYIQLLQQSHFCLVPSGRRLYSYRLLETLQYGCIPVITTNDDELIILPFSEIIDWSKSVIIYSNSSLSLLPYYLKMISKTQRNDMQKQCLTIWLEYFSSIQRIVLTALHILNDRFISSFSSLSIQY
;
A
#
# COMPACT_ATOMS: atom_id res chain seq x y z
N MET A 1 4.03 5.59 13.49
CA MET A 1 3.15 5.20 14.62
C MET A 1 2.66 3.79 14.35
N LYS A 2 2.93 2.87 15.27
CA LYS A 2 2.54 1.47 15.14
C LYS A 2 1.06 1.30 15.50
N LEU A 3 0.28 0.63 14.67
CA LEU A 3 -1.09 0.24 14.99
C LEU A 3 -1.09 -0.94 15.96
N ASN A 4 -2.01 -0.93 16.92
CA ASN A 4 -2.21 -2.04 17.84
C ASN A 4 -3.53 -2.74 17.53
N CYS A 5 -3.46 -3.85 16.79
CA CYS A 5 -4.62 -4.70 16.56
C CYS A 5 -4.64 -5.86 17.55
N LYS A 6 -5.53 -5.78 18.54
CA LYS A 6 -5.70 -6.84 19.56
C LYS A 6 -6.89 -7.75 19.31
N GLN A 7 -7.77 -7.39 18.37
CA GLN A 7 -8.96 -8.17 18.06
C GLN A 7 -8.58 -9.38 17.23
N LYS A 8 -9.19 -10.53 17.58
CA LYS A 8 -8.84 -11.81 16.99
C LYS A 8 -10.05 -12.41 16.29
N LEU A 9 -9.81 -12.92 15.07
CA LEU A 9 -10.79 -13.60 14.25
C LEU A 9 -10.77 -15.10 14.55
N LEU A 10 -11.94 -15.73 14.48
CA LEU A 10 -12.09 -17.17 14.62
C LEU A 10 -11.99 -17.84 13.26
N CYS A 11 -11.24 -18.94 13.21
CA CYS A 11 -11.26 -19.85 12.06
C CYS A 11 -12.28 -20.96 12.33
N PRO A 12 -13.00 -21.48 11.31
CA PRO A 12 -13.96 -22.59 11.48
C PRO A 12 -13.34 -23.85 12.11
N ASN A 13 -12.03 -24.04 11.92
CA ASN A 13 -11.31 -25.20 12.41
C ASN A 13 -10.21 -24.82 13.41
N ASN A 14 -9.91 -25.76 14.30
CA ASN A 14 -8.89 -25.64 15.35
C ASN A 14 -7.48 -25.80 14.74
N ILE A 15 -7.03 -24.79 13.99
CA ILE A 15 -5.76 -24.84 13.23
C ILE A 15 -4.71 -23.94 13.91
N THR A 16 -3.46 -24.37 13.87
CA THR A 16 -2.29 -23.61 14.35
C THR A 16 -1.94 -22.39 13.49
N ARG A 17 -2.48 -22.31 12.27
CA ARG A 17 -2.31 -21.24 11.27
C ARG A 17 -3.63 -21.02 10.53
N PHE A 18 -3.93 -19.80 10.12
CA PHE A 18 -5.12 -19.60 9.29
C PHE A 18 -4.94 -20.17 7.87
N SER A 19 -6.04 -20.41 7.18
CA SER A 19 -6.09 -21.00 5.84
C SER A 19 -6.93 -20.13 4.89
N ILE A 20 -6.55 -20.12 3.62
CA ILE A 20 -7.19 -19.33 2.56
C ILE A 20 -7.61 -20.26 1.42
N HIS A 21 -8.86 -20.14 1.00
CA HIS A 21 -9.36 -20.77 -0.22
C HIS A 21 -9.59 -19.71 -1.31
N ILE A 22 -9.31 -20.08 -2.56
CA ILE A 22 -9.65 -19.26 -3.73
C ILE A 22 -10.86 -19.92 -4.37
N ASP A 23 -11.98 -19.21 -4.38
CA ASP A 23 -13.28 -19.75 -4.74
C ASP A 23 -13.34 -20.16 -6.22
N LYS A 24 -14.14 -21.19 -6.50
CA LYS A 24 -14.32 -21.73 -7.86
C LYS A 24 -15.57 -21.12 -8.49
N ASN A 25 -15.46 -20.75 -9.77
CA ASN A 25 -16.61 -20.31 -10.52
C ASN A 25 -17.49 -21.52 -10.86
N ILE A 26 -18.74 -21.51 -10.40
CA ILE A 26 -19.65 -22.66 -10.57
C ILE A 26 -20.21 -22.79 -11.99
N GLN A 27 -20.37 -21.69 -12.72
CA GLN A 27 -20.96 -21.70 -14.06
C GLN A 27 -19.90 -21.93 -15.15
N TYR A 28 -18.68 -21.45 -14.90
CA TYR A 28 -17.60 -21.42 -15.86
C TYR A 28 -16.27 -21.81 -15.18
N PRO A 29 -16.13 -23.06 -14.72
CA PRO A 29 -14.97 -23.49 -13.92
C PRO A 29 -13.64 -23.35 -14.66
N ASN A 30 -13.66 -23.35 -16.00
CA ASN A 30 -12.48 -23.29 -16.86
C ASN A 30 -12.28 -21.94 -17.57
N ILE A 31 -13.14 -20.93 -17.34
CA ILE A 31 -12.95 -19.62 -17.99
C ILE A 31 -11.88 -18.83 -17.25
N SER A 32 -10.77 -18.58 -17.94
CA SER A 32 -9.79 -17.60 -17.53
C SER A 32 -10.33 -16.20 -17.83
N TYR A 33 -10.81 -15.50 -16.80
CA TYR A 33 -11.07 -14.07 -16.90
C TYR A 33 -9.75 -13.33 -17.13
N ILE A 34 -9.79 -12.29 -17.97
CA ILE A 34 -8.66 -11.35 -18.08
C ILE A 34 -8.54 -10.67 -16.71
N ARG A 35 -7.37 -10.81 -16.09
CA ARG A 35 -7.00 -10.19 -14.82
C ARG A 35 -5.77 -9.34 -15.05
N SER A 36 -5.60 -8.29 -14.25
CA SER A 36 -4.37 -7.51 -14.23
C SER A 36 -3.19 -8.40 -13.85
N SER A 37 -1.99 -8.04 -14.33
CA SER A 37 -0.75 -8.75 -13.95
C SER A 37 -0.53 -8.75 -12.44
N VAL A 38 -0.90 -7.65 -11.77
CA VAL A 38 -0.83 -7.53 -10.31
C VAL A 38 -1.72 -8.56 -9.63
N PHE A 39 -3.00 -8.63 -10.00
CA PHE A 39 -3.92 -9.57 -9.36
C PHE A 39 -3.56 -11.03 -9.64
N ALA A 40 -3.05 -11.34 -10.84
CA ALA A 40 -2.52 -12.66 -11.16
C ALA A 40 -1.38 -13.06 -10.21
N ILE A 41 -0.39 -12.17 -10.02
CA ILE A 41 0.74 -12.41 -9.10
C ILE A 41 0.26 -12.56 -7.66
N ILE A 42 -0.76 -11.82 -7.23
CA ILE A 42 -1.37 -11.96 -5.89
C ILE A 42 -1.95 -13.36 -5.72
N LEU A 43 -2.81 -13.82 -6.64
CA LEU A 43 -3.42 -15.14 -6.57
C LEU A 43 -2.38 -16.26 -6.61
N ASP A 44 -1.38 -16.15 -7.47
CA ASP A 44 -0.32 -17.16 -7.58
C ASP A 44 0.59 -17.19 -6.35
N THR A 45 0.88 -16.03 -5.76
CA THR A 45 1.60 -15.96 -4.48
C THR A 45 0.82 -16.65 -3.37
N ILE A 46 -0.50 -16.44 -3.31
CA ILE A 46 -1.37 -17.07 -2.31
C ILE A 46 -1.37 -18.59 -2.52
N ARG A 47 -1.61 -19.08 -3.74
CA ARG A 47 -1.61 -20.52 -4.07
C ARG A 47 -0.32 -21.22 -3.67
N ASN A 48 0.81 -20.55 -3.88
CA ASN A 48 2.15 -21.09 -3.57
C ASN A 48 2.57 -20.86 -2.10
N SER A 49 1.73 -20.17 -1.30
CA SER A 49 2.02 -19.93 0.11
C SER A 49 1.56 -21.09 0.99
N SER A 50 2.11 -21.14 2.21
CA SER A 50 1.71 -22.13 3.21
C SER A 50 0.29 -21.92 3.78
N TYR A 51 -0.35 -20.81 3.43
CA TYR A 51 -1.71 -20.46 3.87
C TYR A 51 -2.80 -21.01 2.95
N TYR A 52 -2.47 -21.47 1.74
CA TYR A 52 -3.47 -21.95 0.80
C TYR A 52 -4.02 -23.34 1.17
N THR A 53 -5.33 -23.54 0.98
CA THR A 53 -6.00 -24.84 1.07
C THR A 53 -6.89 -25.10 -0.14
N ASN A 54 -6.86 -26.34 -0.63
CA ASN A 54 -7.80 -26.81 -1.66
C ASN A 54 -9.20 -27.10 -1.11
N ASP A 55 -9.33 -27.23 0.22
CA ASP A 55 -10.58 -27.53 0.89
C ASP A 55 -11.27 -26.25 1.40
N SER A 56 -12.34 -25.87 0.71
CA SER A 56 -13.21 -24.72 1.01
C SER A 56 -13.83 -24.79 2.41
N THR A 57 -14.07 -25.99 2.96
CA THR A 57 -14.67 -26.14 4.28
C THR A 57 -13.69 -25.84 5.41
N SER A 58 -12.40 -26.14 5.20
CA SER A 58 -11.33 -25.86 6.16
C SER A 58 -10.81 -24.42 6.15
N ALA A 59 -11.28 -23.59 5.22
CA ALA A 59 -10.76 -22.25 4.99
C ALA A 59 -11.26 -21.24 6.02
N CYS A 60 -10.35 -20.46 6.61
CA CYS A 60 -10.74 -19.32 7.46
C CYS A 60 -11.17 -18.11 6.63
N ILE A 61 -10.54 -17.93 5.47
CA ILE A 61 -10.75 -16.81 4.55
C ILE A 61 -11.00 -17.35 3.14
N HIS A 62 -11.91 -16.69 2.43
CA HIS A 62 -12.23 -16.92 1.04
C HIS A 62 -11.76 -15.76 0.17
N ILE A 63 -11.44 -16.06 -1.09
CA ILE A 63 -11.10 -15.06 -2.11
C ILE A 63 -11.88 -15.40 -3.36
N ALA A 64 -12.86 -14.57 -3.70
CA ALA A 64 -13.44 -14.58 -5.03
C ALA A 64 -12.37 -14.07 -6.04
N PRO A 65 -11.99 -14.85 -7.07
CA PRO A 65 -10.94 -14.49 -8.03
C PRO A 65 -11.44 -13.48 -9.09
N VAL A 66 -12.08 -12.40 -8.62
CA VAL A 66 -12.58 -11.25 -9.38
C VAL A 66 -11.65 -10.06 -9.11
N ASP A 67 -11.06 -9.51 -10.18
CA ASP A 67 -10.07 -8.44 -10.06
C ASP A 67 -10.74 -7.13 -9.60
N THR A 68 -10.39 -6.71 -8.39
CA THR A 68 -10.89 -5.51 -7.70
C THR A 68 -9.77 -4.50 -7.42
N ILE A 69 -8.56 -4.73 -7.95
CA ILE A 69 -7.38 -3.90 -7.70
C ILE A 69 -7.63 -2.45 -8.12
N ASP A 70 -8.27 -2.26 -9.28
CA ASP A 70 -8.54 -0.95 -9.86
C ASP A 70 -10.05 -0.67 -10.01
N ARG A 71 -10.55 0.30 -9.22
CA ARG A 71 -11.91 0.85 -9.32
C ARG A 71 -11.93 2.28 -9.87
N ASP A 72 -10.88 2.70 -10.57
CA ASP A 72 -10.84 3.94 -11.34
C ASP A 72 -11.35 3.71 -12.76
N ARG A 73 -12.56 4.22 -13.07
CA ARG A 73 -13.18 4.08 -14.40
C ARG A 73 -12.39 4.77 -15.52
N ARG A 74 -11.44 5.63 -15.16
CA ARG A 74 -10.55 6.33 -16.10
C ARG A 74 -9.24 5.59 -16.35
N SER A 75 -9.00 4.46 -15.66
CA SER A 75 -7.81 3.66 -15.90
C SER A 75 -7.80 3.16 -17.33
N LYS A 76 -6.75 3.57 -18.05
CA LYS A 76 -6.46 3.15 -19.41
C LYS A 76 -5.78 1.78 -19.31
N ASN A 77 -6.06 0.87 -20.24
CA ASN A 77 -5.54 -0.51 -20.34
C ASN A 77 -6.46 -1.63 -19.81
N GLY A 78 -7.72 -1.34 -19.46
CA GLY A 78 -8.69 -2.38 -19.12
C GLY A 78 -8.53 -2.98 -17.72
N ASP A 79 -7.72 -2.34 -16.86
CA ASP A 79 -7.54 -2.73 -15.45
C ASP A 79 -8.85 -2.54 -14.65
N TYR A 80 -9.71 -1.61 -15.06
CA TYR A 80 -11.05 -1.46 -14.49
C TYR A 80 -12.01 -2.54 -14.98
N LEU A 81 -12.50 -3.34 -14.04
CA LEU A 81 -13.42 -4.43 -14.33
C LEU A 81 -14.90 -3.97 -14.20
N TYR A 82 -15.66 -3.96 -15.32
CA TYR A 82 -17.10 -3.63 -15.32
C TYR A 82 -17.98 -4.78 -14.84
N PHE A 83 -19.18 -4.53 -14.31
CA PHE A 83 -20.15 -5.58 -13.93
C PHE A 83 -19.64 -6.58 -12.87
N ILE A 84 -18.88 -6.11 -11.88
CA ILE A 84 -18.35 -6.95 -10.79
C ILE A 84 -19.45 -7.71 -10.07
N GLU A 85 -20.57 -7.05 -9.72
CA GLU A 85 -21.67 -7.71 -9.01
C GLU A 85 -22.25 -8.90 -9.78
N GLN A 86 -22.34 -8.81 -11.11
CA GLN A 86 -22.83 -9.92 -11.92
C GLN A 86 -21.84 -11.09 -11.92
N ARG A 87 -20.53 -10.81 -11.87
CA ARG A 87 -19.50 -11.86 -11.78
C ARG A 87 -19.47 -12.52 -10.41
N LEU A 88 -19.64 -11.75 -9.33
CA LEU A 88 -19.62 -12.25 -7.96
C LEU A 88 -20.76 -13.23 -7.67
N LYS A 89 -21.89 -13.12 -8.39
CA LYS A 89 -23.00 -14.09 -8.31
C LYS A 89 -22.60 -15.53 -8.66
N PHE A 90 -21.51 -15.73 -9.39
CA PHE A 90 -21.02 -17.06 -9.77
C PHE A 90 -20.08 -17.70 -8.73
N PHE A 91 -19.96 -17.09 -7.55
CA PHE A 91 -19.19 -17.60 -6.41
C PHE A 91 -20.12 -17.73 -5.21
N PRO A 92 -20.70 -18.92 -4.94
CA PRO A 92 -21.66 -19.11 -3.85
C PRO A 92 -21.15 -18.66 -2.49
N GLU A 93 -19.86 -18.89 -2.22
CA GLU A 93 -19.18 -18.50 -0.99
C GLU A 93 -19.21 -16.99 -0.76
N TRP A 94 -19.27 -16.17 -1.81
CA TRP A 94 -19.38 -14.70 -1.71
C TRP A 94 -20.64 -14.25 -0.98
N SER A 95 -21.74 -14.98 -1.18
CA SER A 95 -23.04 -14.64 -0.58
C SER A 95 -23.27 -15.34 0.77
N ASP A 96 -22.37 -16.21 1.21
CA ASP A 96 -22.50 -16.94 2.46
C ASP A 96 -22.15 -16.02 3.65
N PRO A 97 -23.10 -15.72 4.56
CA PRO A 97 -22.85 -14.83 5.68
C PRO A 97 -21.84 -15.38 6.69
N ASN A 98 -21.52 -16.67 6.66
CA ASN A 98 -20.54 -17.29 7.56
C ASN A 98 -19.11 -17.24 7.02
N LYS A 99 -18.90 -16.72 5.80
CA LYS A 99 -17.58 -16.68 5.16
C LYS A 99 -16.98 -15.27 5.23
N ILE A 100 -15.69 -15.21 5.56
CA ILE A 100 -14.91 -13.97 5.55
C ILE A 100 -14.18 -13.87 4.22
N HIS A 101 -14.35 -12.77 3.50
CA HIS A 101 -13.71 -12.55 2.20
C HIS A 101 -12.53 -11.59 2.27
N LEU A 102 -11.38 -11.98 1.74
CA LEU A 102 -10.23 -11.09 1.57
C LEU A 102 -10.28 -10.43 0.18
N ILE A 103 -10.29 -9.09 0.17
CA ILE A 103 -10.44 -8.26 -1.03
C ILE A 103 -9.23 -7.34 -1.13
N PHE A 104 -8.60 -7.26 -2.30
CA PHE A 104 -7.45 -6.39 -2.56
C PHE A 104 -7.85 -5.19 -3.41
N ASN A 105 -7.49 -3.99 -2.98
CA ASN A 105 -7.75 -2.78 -3.74
C ASN A 105 -6.61 -1.75 -3.64
N HIS A 106 -6.17 -1.23 -4.78
CA HIS A 106 -5.22 -0.12 -4.88
C HIS A 106 -5.91 1.21 -5.18
N TYR A 107 -6.97 1.18 -5.97
CA TYR A 107 -7.63 2.39 -6.41
C TYR A 107 -9.12 2.32 -6.10
N THR A 108 -9.55 3.19 -5.20
CA THR A 108 -10.97 3.49 -4.96
C THR A 108 -11.34 4.80 -5.64
N GLY A 109 -12.58 4.85 -6.13
CA GLY A 109 -13.16 6.06 -6.70
C GLY A 109 -12.52 6.51 -8.00
N THR A 110 -13.15 7.49 -8.63
CA THR A 110 -12.76 8.06 -9.93
C THR A 110 -12.87 9.57 -9.86
N TRP A 111 -11.97 10.31 -10.49
CA TRP A 111 -12.11 11.77 -10.61
C TRP A 111 -13.50 12.15 -11.17
N PRO A 112 -14.16 13.22 -10.69
CA PRO A 112 -13.66 14.20 -9.72
C PRO A 112 -13.87 13.78 -8.26
N SER A 113 -14.71 12.78 -8.03
CA SER A 113 -15.13 12.34 -6.70
C SER A 113 -14.47 11.03 -6.34
N TYR A 114 -13.32 11.11 -5.65
CA TYR A 114 -12.59 9.95 -5.13
C TYR A 114 -13.31 9.33 -3.92
N HIS A 115 -14.52 8.80 -4.16
CA HIS A 115 -15.26 8.05 -3.16
C HIS A 115 -14.39 6.89 -2.65
N ARG A 116 -14.37 6.73 -1.32
CA ARG A 116 -13.60 5.70 -0.62
C ARG A 116 -14.28 4.32 -0.62
N THR A 117 -15.30 4.14 -1.46
CA THR A 117 -16.05 2.88 -1.61
C THR A 117 -15.65 2.18 -2.90
N LEU A 118 -15.85 0.86 -2.93
CA LEU A 118 -15.42 -0.01 -4.02
C LEU A 118 -16.43 -0.13 -5.16
N ASP A 119 -17.49 0.70 -5.18
CA ASP A 119 -18.59 0.74 -6.16
C ASP A 119 -19.28 -0.60 -6.48
N PHE A 120 -19.23 -1.56 -5.55
CA PHE A 120 -20.06 -2.77 -5.49
C PHE A 120 -20.38 -3.14 -4.02
N ASN A 121 -21.38 -3.99 -3.82
CA ASN A 121 -21.75 -4.46 -2.49
C ASN A 121 -20.72 -5.45 -1.91
N LEU A 122 -20.15 -5.07 -0.76
CA LEU A 122 -19.27 -5.93 0.03
C LEU A 122 -20.07 -7.05 0.71
N PRO A 123 -19.47 -8.23 0.92
CA PRO A 123 -20.13 -9.33 1.63
C PRO A 123 -20.24 -9.00 3.13
N SER A 124 -21.06 -9.76 3.86
CA SER A 124 -21.34 -9.50 5.29
C SER A 124 -20.08 -9.46 6.16
N HIS A 125 -19.11 -10.32 5.87
CA HIS A 125 -17.81 -10.34 6.53
C HIS A 125 -16.70 -10.25 5.48
N TYR A 126 -15.85 -9.23 5.61
CA TYR A 126 -14.74 -9.00 4.70
C TYR A 126 -13.53 -8.47 5.44
N ILE A 127 -12.36 -8.67 4.84
CA ILE A 127 -11.12 -7.96 5.13
C ILE A 127 -10.71 -7.26 3.84
N LEU A 128 -10.69 -5.94 3.87
CA LEU A 128 -10.28 -5.12 2.74
C LEU A 128 -8.81 -4.72 2.91
N ALA A 129 -7.94 -5.35 2.12
CA ALA A 129 -6.56 -4.93 1.92
C ALA A 129 -6.52 -3.71 1.00
N SER A 130 -6.44 -2.52 1.59
CA SER A 130 -6.60 -1.26 0.86
C SER A 130 -5.49 -0.26 1.15
N THR A 131 -5.19 0.53 0.12
CA THR A 131 -4.22 1.61 0.19
C THR A 131 -4.81 2.89 0.76
N SER A 132 -6.13 3.09 0.86
CA SER A 132 -6.74 4.42 1.14
C SER A 132 -7.34 4.55 2.55
N LEU A 133 -6.60 4.09 3.57
CA LEU A 133 -7.07 4.06 4.97
C LEU A 133 -6.53 5.25 5.78
N THR A 134 -7.39 5.79 6.64
CA THR A 134 -7.12 6.87 7.60
C THR A 134 -7.52 6.40 9.01
N TYR A 135 -7.02 7.07 10.04
CA TYR A 135 -7.41 6.73 11.42
C TYR A 135 -8.92 6.85 11.70
N SER A 136 -9.62 7.70 10.93
CA SER A 136 -11.07 7.89 11.04
C SER A 136 -11.91 6.79 10.39
N ASN A 137 -11.37 6.02 9.44
CA ASN A 137 -12.14 4.99 8.71
C ASN A 137 -11.58 3.58 8.87
N TYR A 138 -10.47 3.43 9.61
CA TYR A 138 -9.84 2.14 9.84
C TYR A 138 -10.57 1.32 10.91
N ASN A 139 -10.76 0.04 10.61
CA ASN A 139 -11.28 -0.95 11.55
C ASN A 139 -10.43 -2.21 11.41
N CYS A 140 -9.85 -2.70 12.50
CA CYS A 140 -8.92 -3.81 12.40
C CYS A 140 -9.57 -5.14 11.97
N LEU A 141 -10.84 -5.38 12.30
CA LEU A 141 -11.52 -6.62 11.90
C LEU A 141 -11.74 -6.69 10.39
N SER A 142 -11.95 -5.53 9.74
CA SER A 142 -12.37 -5.47 8.34
C SER A 142 -11.39 -4.80 7.39
N HIS A 143 -10.24 -4.32 7.88
CA HIS A 143 -9.25 -3.63 7.04
C HIS A 143 -7.82 -4.10 7.30
N LEU A 144 -7.06 -4.19 6.21
CA LEU A 144 -5.62 -4.42 6.24
C LEU A 144 -4.94 -3.29 5.46
N THR A 145 -4.03 -2.56 6.10
CA THR A 145 -3.28 -1.48 5.45
C THR A 145 -2.31 -2.05 4.43
N PHE A 146 -2.49 -1.73 3.16
CA PHE A 146 -1.76 -2.33 2.05
C PHE A 146 -1.03 -1.24 1.24
N PRO A 147 0.17 -1.52 0.68
CA PRO A 147 0.94 -0.52 -0.05
C PRO A 147 0.43 -0.34 -1.48
N LEU A 148 0.61 0.88 -2.01
CA LEU A 148 0.34 1.20 -3.41
C LEU A 148 1.62 0.98 -4.23
N PHE A 149 1.60 0.07 -5.21
CA PHE A 149 2.75 -0.27 -6.08
C PHE A 149 2.38 -0.41 -7.56
N HIS A 150 3.30 -0.05 -8.45
CA HIS A 150 3.09 -0.07 -9.90
C HIS A 150 3.03 -1.52 -10.42
N SER A 151 2.30 -1.75 -11.53
CA SER A 151 2.26 -3.05 -12.21
C SER A 151 3.61 -3.45 -12.80
N ASN A 152 4.37 -2.48 -13.31
CA ASN A 152 5.76 -2.67 -13.73
C ASN A 152 6.73 -2.55 -12.55
N TYR A 153 6.51 -3.39 -11.53
CA TYR A 153 7.35 -3.49 -10.35
C TYR A 153 8.65 -4.24 -10.70
N SER A 154 9.44 -3.70 -11.63
CA SER A 154 10.71 -4.27 -12.08
C SER A 154 11.88 -3.59 -11.39
N PHE A 155 12.72 -4.39 -10.74
CA PHE A 155 13.89 -3.91 -10.01
C PHE A 155 15.15 -3.96 -10.86
N SER A 156 15.85 -2.82 -10.95
CA SER A 156 17.28 -2.86 -11.18
C SER A 156 17.94 -3.35 -9.89
N SER A 157 18.59 -4.52 -9.96
CA SER A 157 19.37 -5.19 -8.91
C SER A 157 20.65 -4.44 -8.53
N SER A 158 20.63 -3.11 -8.52
CA SER A 158 21.76 -2.24 -8.20
C SER A 158 21.53 -1.51 -6.88
N SER A 159 21.05 -2.21 -5.85
CA SER A 159 21.19 -1.72 -4.48
C SER A 159 22.62 -2.01 -4.02
N SER A 160 23.54 -1.07 -4.26
CA SER A 160 24.83 -1.07 -3.56
C SER A 160 24.57 -1.05 -2.06
N SER A 161 25.20 -1.95 -1.32
CA SER A 161 25.04 -2.08 0.14
C SER A 161 25.50 -0.84 0.93
N SER A 162 26.21 0.09 0.31
CA SER A 162 26.62 1.37 0.89
C SER A 162 25.60 2.47 0.59
N LEU A 163 25.21 3.24 1.61
CA LEU A 163 24.42 4.46 1.45
C LEU A 163 25.16 5.43 0.51
N PRO A 164 24.51 5.96 -0.54
CA PRO A 164 25.14 6.92 -1.44
C PRO A 164 25.49 8.20 -0.68
N SER A 165 26.56 8.89 -1.10
CA SER A 165 26.86 10.23 -0.62
C SER A 165 25.75 11.18 -1.10
N ARG A 166 25.08 11.84 -0.15
CA ARG A 166 23.94 12.72 -0.41
C ARG A 166 24.35 14.18 -0.17
N SER A 167 23.98 15.05 -1.10
CA SER A 167 24.27 16.49 -1.07
C SER A 167 22.99 17.34 -1.09
N ILE A 168 21.89 16.78 -1.59
CA ILE A 168 20.59 17.47 -1.67
C ILE A 168 19.87 17.28 -0.34
N LEU A 169 19.38 18.35 0.28
CA LEU A 169 18.58 18.27 1.49
C LEU A 169 17.21 17.64 1.18
N LEU A 170 16.44 18.24 0.26
CA LEU A 170 15.06 17.84 -0.05
C LEU A 170 14.83 17.82 -1.55
N SER A 171 14.14 16.80 -2.07
CA SER A 171 13.73 16.80 -3.48
C SER A 171 12.28 16.38 -3.74
N PHE A 172 11.77 16.82 -4.89
CA PHE A 172 10.53 16.37 -5.49
C PHE A 172 10.63 16.42 -7.01
N LYS A 173 10.05 15.44 -7.69
CA LYS A 173 9.83 15.48 -9.14
C LYS A 173 8.51 14.81 -9.48
N GLY A 174 7.57 15.52 -10.10
CA GLY A 174 6.26 14.93 -10.43
C GLY A 174 5.52 15.67 -11.53
N LYS A 175 4.40 15.12 -11.99
CA LYS A 175 3.58 15.75 -13.02
C LYS A 175 2.90 17.01 -12.49
N SER A 176 2.88 18.09 -13.28
CA SER A 176 2.02 19.23 -13.01
C SER A 176 0.56 18.83 -13.32
N TYR A 177 -0.37 19.04 -12.39
CA TYR A 177 -1.79 18.79 -12.61
C TYR A 177 -2.55 20.04 -12.19
N GLU A 178 -3.47 20.52 -13.02
CA GLU A 178 -4.23 21.75 -12.79
C GLU A 178 -5.11 21.71 -11.54
N ASP A 179 -5.65 20.54 -11.21
CA ASP A 179 -6.56 20.32 -10.10
C ASP A 179 -5.87 19.96 -8.77
N VAL A 180 -4.54 19.83 -8.76
CA VAL A 180 -3.73 19.61 -7.53
C VAL A 180 -2.88 20.86 -7.22
N GLN A 181 -3.18 21.99 -7.86
CA GLN A 181 -2.33 23.18 -7.84
C GLN A 181 -2.23 23.84 -6.47
N HIS A 182 -3.28 23.85 -5.63
CA HIS A 182 -3.27 24.66 -4.40
C HIS A 182 -2.12 24.34 -3.44
N HIS A 183 -1.82 23.06 -3.16
CA HIS A 183 -0.66 22.69 -2.33
C HIS A 183 0.65 22.62 -3.12
N ARG A 184 0.60 22.36 -4.43
CA ARG A 184 1.80 22.23 -5.27
C ARG A 184 2.44 23.58 -5.64
N THR A 185 1.66 24.66 -5.62
CA THR A 185 2.20 26.02 -5.73
C THR A 185 3.19 26.31 -4.61
N PHE A 186 2.91 25.89 -3.37
CA PHE A 186 3.85 26.05 -2.26
C PHE A 186 5.17 25.30 -2.48
N PHE A 187 5.14 24.08 -3.00
CA PHE A 187 6.38 23.35 -3.28
C PHE A 187 7.27 24.08 -4.29
N ARG A 188 6.68 24.80 -5.27
CA ARG A 188 7.49 25.61 -6.20
C ARG A 188 8.31 26.67 -5.46
N HIS A 189 7.75 27.28 -4.42
CA HIS A 189 8.43 28.30 -3.63
C HIS A 189 9.49 27.74 -2.68
N LEU A 190 9.46 26.44 -2.37
CA LEU A 190 10.54 25.78 -1.62
C LEU A 190 11.80 25.58 -2.46
N ASN A 191 11.67 25.55 -3.79
CA ASN A 191 12.78 25.30 -4.69
C ASN A 191 13.81 26.43 -4.64
N ASN A 192 15.05 26.11 -4.28
CA ASN A 192 16.16 27.06 -4.29
C ASN A 192 17.27 26.70 -5.29
N ASN A 193 17.08 25.62 -6.06
CA ASN A 193 18.05 25.12 -7.04
C ASN A 193 19.45 24.82 -6.47
N HIS A 194 19.58 24.66 -5.15
CA HIS A 194 20.83 24.37 -4.46
C HIS A 194 20.74 23.08 -3.66
N ASP A 195 20.17 23.13 -2.45
CA ASP A 195 19.95 21.98 -1.57
C ASP A 195 18.49 21.54 -1.53
N ILE A 196 17.57 22.30 -2.15
CA ILE A 196 16.15 21.95 -2.27
C ILE A 196 15.75 22.01 -3.75
N ILE A 197 15.44 20.85 -4.33
CA ILE A 197 15.19 20.68 -5.76
C ILE A 197 13.76 20.19 -6.01
N ILE A 198 12.91 21.05 -6.58
CA ILE A 198 11.51 20.73 -6.89
C ILE A 198 11.29 20.89 -8.39
N LYS A 199 11.00 19.78 -9.08
CA LYS A 199 10.80 19.73 -10.53
C LYS A 199 9.40 19.25 -10.90
N TYR A 200 8.86 19.82 -11.98
CA TYR A 200 7.59 19.39 -12.57
C TYR A 200 7.80 18.98 -14.02
N THR A 201 7.08 17.94 -14.47
CA THR A 201 7.17 17.42 -15.84
C THR A 201 5.85 17.63 -16.59
N ASP A 202 5.92 18.02 -17.86
CA ASP A 202 4.77 18.34 -18.72
C ASP A 202 4.22 17.11 -19.47
N HIS A 203 4.06 16.00 -18.74
CA HIS A 203 3.44 14.73 -19.17
C HIS A 203 4.25 13.80 -20.08
N THR A 204 5.39 14.19 -20.62
CA THR A 204 6.30 13.28 -21.34
C THR A 204 7.09 12.43 -20.33
N ASN A 205 6.88 11.11 -20.33
CA ASN A 205 7.64 10.19 -19.46
C ASN A 205 8.92 9.73 -20.20
N THR A 206 9.86 10.65 -20.46
CA THR A 206 11.08 10.33 -21.21
C THR A 206 12.04 9.44 -20.40
N SER A 207 13.03 8.82 -21.06
CA SER A 207 14.12 8.11 -20.37
C SER A 207 14.90 9.04 -19.44
N ASP A 208 15.13 10.27 -19.89
CA ASP A 208 15.88 11.28 -19.16
C ASP A 208 15.12 11.70 -17.90
N ASP A 209 13.79 11.79 -17.99
CA ASP A 209 12.96 12.09 -16.85
C ASP A 209 13.07 11.04 -15.74
N LYS A 210 13.11 9.76 -16.13
CA LYS A 210 13.29 8.64 -15.21
C LYS A 210 14.68 8.65 -14.58
N ASN A 211 15.71 8.87 -15.39
CA ASN A 211 17.10 8.92 -14.91
C ASN A 211 17.30 10.05 -13.91
N GLU A 212 16.78 11.25 -14.21
CA GLU A 212 16.83 12.38 -13.30
C GLU A 212 16.05 12.09 -12.00
N TYR A 213 14.88 11.45 -12.10
CA TYR A 213 14.12 11.08 -10.91
C TYR A 213 14.92 10.13 -10.00
N ILE A 214 15.54 9.10 -10.57
CA ILE A 214 16.39 8.16 -9.83
C ILE A 214 17.59 8.88 -9.19
N GLN A 215 18.25 9.78 -9.93
CA GLN A 215 19.36 10.59 -9.39
C GLN A 215 18.92 11.41 -8.18
N LEU A 216 17.75 12.06 -8.25
CA LEU A 216 17.21 12.80 -7.11
C LEU A 216 16.99 11.89 -5.90
N LEU A 217 16.39 10.70 -6.08
CA LEU A 217 16.19 9.73 -5.00
C LEU A 217 17.52 9.26 -4.35
N GLN A 218 18.56 9.08 -5.17
CA GLN A 218 19.89 8.66 -4.70
C GLN A 218 20.66 9.77 -3.98
N GLN A 219 20.53 11.02 -4.42
CA GLN A 219 21.35 12.15 -3.93
C GLN A 219 20.69 12.96 -2.81
N SER A 220 19.40 12.75 -2.54
CA SER A 220 18.63 13.53 -1.56
C SER A 220 18.57 12.88 -0.19
N HIS A 221 18.71 13.65 0.88
CA HIS A 221 18.45 13.17 2.25
C HIS A 221 16.97 12.88 2.46
N PHE A 222 16.13 13.80 2.03
CA PHE A 222 14.68 13.76 2.19
C PHE A 222 13.99 13.86 0.82
N CYS A 223 12.85 13.18 0.68
CA CYS A 223 12.06 13.21 -0.55
C CYS A 223 10.60 13.51 -0.21
N LEU A 224 10.02 14.52 -0.86
CA LEU A 224 8.60 14.83 -0.68
C LEU A 224 7.74 13.73 -1.28
N VAL A 225 6.79 13.27 -0.47
CA VAL A 225 5.73 12.31 -0.80
C VAL A 225 4.39 12.98 -0.52
N PRO A 226 4.01 14.00 -1.31
CA PRO A 226 2.75 14.69 -1.10
C PRO A 226 1.59 13.80 -1.53
N SER A 227 0.47 13.90 -0.81
CA SER A 227 -0.81 13.36 -1.28
C SER A 227 -1.14 13.93 -2.66
N GLY A 228 -1.54 13.05 -3.57
CA GLY A 228 -1.99 13.44 -4.89
C GLY A 228 -3.50 13.71 -4.88
N ARG A 229 -4.16 13.36 -5.98
CA ARG A 229 -5.63 13.28 -6.02
C ARG A 229 -6.19 12.17 -5.10
N ARG A 230 -5.35 11.22 -4.70
CA ARG A 230 -5.61 10.18 -3.69
C ARG A 230 -4.65 10.37 -2.52
N LEU A 231 -5.01 9.78 -1.38
CA LEU A 231 -4.26 9.88 -0.13
C LEU A 231 -2.84 9.28 -0.19
N TYR A 232 -2.60 8.32 -1.09
CA TYR A 232 -1.33 7.59 -1.15
C TYR A 232 -0.63 7.77 -2.49
N SER A 233 0.69 7.61 -2.45
CA SER A 233 1.57 7.79 -3.58
C SER A 233 2.55 6.64 -3.68
N TYR A 234 2.78 6.16 -4.91
CA TYR A 234 3.84 5.21 -5.25
C TYR A 234 5.22 5.64 -4.74
N ARG A 235 5.42 6.96 -4.60
CA ARG A 235 6.65 7.56 -4.10
C ARG A 235 7.06 7.07 -2.72
N LEU A 236 6.12 6.65 -1.87
CA LEU A 236 6.47 6.08 -0.56
C LEU A 236 7.42 4.89 -0.73
N LEU A 237 7.11 3.96 -1.63
CA LEU A 237 7.95 2.78 -1.84
C LEU A 237 9.25 3.12 -2.57
N GLU A 238 9.18 3.99 -3.58
CA GLU A 238 10.36 4.42 -4.35
C GLU A 238 11.39 5.12 -3.44
N THR A 239 10.93 5.97 -2.52
CA THR A 239 11.82 6.66 -1.58
C THR A 239 12.47 5.70 -0.59
N LEU A 240 11.73 4.70 -0.09
CA LEU A 240 12.29 3.63 0.75
C LEU A 240 13.36 2.82 0.02
N GLN A 241 13.11 2.45 -1.24
CA GLN A 241 14.05 1.68 -2.08
C GLN A 241 15.43 2.33 -2.18
N TYR A 242 15.47 3.66 -2.32
CA TYR A 242 16.72 4.41 -2.42
C TYR A 242 17.21 4.95 -1.08
N GLY A 243 16.54 4.62 0.04
CA GLY A 243 16.86 5.17 1.36
C GLY A 243 16.75 6.69 1.42
N CYS A 244 15.91 7.30 0.59
CA CYS A 244 15.57 8.72 0.72
C CYS A 244 14.46 8.86 1.76
N ILE A 245 14.66 9.64 2.82
CA ILE A 245 13.70 9.71 3.94
C ILE A 245 12.39 10.34 3.42
N PRO A 246 11.26 9.61 3.45
CA PRO A 246 9.99 10.13 2.97
C PRO A 246 9.49 11.26 3.88
N VAL A 247 9.18 12.41 3.27
CA VAL A 247 8.47 13.53 3.91
C VAL A 247 7.05 13.55 3.37
N ILE A 248 6.13 13.02 4.15
CA ILE A 248 4.72 12.90 3.80
C ILE A 248 4.01 14.16 4.25
N THR A 249 3.38 14.85 3.30
CA THR A 249 2.64 16.08 3.60
C THR A 249 1.15 15.80 3.62
N THR A 250 0.49 16.06 4.76
CA THR A 250 -0.94 15.77 4.96
C THR A 250 -1.71 17.04 5.33
N ASN A 251 -3.01 17.05 5.06
CA ASN A 251 -3.91 18.00 5.70
C ASN A 251 -4.10 17.59 7.16
N ASP A 252 -4.38 18.54 8.04
CA ASP A 252 -4.50 18.29 9.48
C ASP A 252 -5.62 17.28 9.81
N ASP A 253 -6.68 17.24 9.00
CA ASP A 253 -7.84 16.35 9.18
C ASP A 253 -7.69 14.97 8.49
N GLU A 254 -6.60 14.74 7.76
CA GLU A 254 -6.40 13.54 6.92
C GLU A 254 -5.16 12.74 7.32
N LEU A 255 -5.13 12.27 8.57
CA LEU A 255 -4.04 11.43 9.04
C LEU A 255 -4.12 10.03 8.42
N ILE A 256 -3.19 9.77 7.50
CA ILE A 256 -3.04 8.50 6.79
C ILE A 256 -2.45 7.40 7.70
N ILE A 257 -2.83 6.15 7.44
CA ILE A 257 -2.23 4.98 8.08
C ILE A 257 -1.30 4.27 7.09
N LEU A 258 0.01 4.39 7.31
CA LEU A 258 0.99 3.82 6.41
C LEU A 258 0.87 2.28 6.30
N PRO A 259 1.27 1.70 5.15
CA PRO A 259 1.15 0.27 4.92
C PRO A 259 1.79 -0.56 6.02
N PHE A 260 1.16 -1.66 6.40
CA PHE A 260 1.65 -2.60 7.42
C PHE A 260 2.03 -1.94 8.76
N SER A 261 1.34 -0.87 9.16
CA SER A 261 1.60 -0.15 10.42
C SER A 261 1.44 -1.03 11.67
N GLU A 262 0.83 -2.21 11.58
CA GLU A 262 0.78 -3.18 12.69
C GLU A 262 2.14 -3.79 13.04
N ILE A 263 3.05 -3.90 12.07
CA ILE A 263 4.39 -4.48 12.26
C ILE A 263 5.51 -3.47 12.02
N ILE A 264 5.28 -2.45 11.19
CA ILE A 264 6.27 -1.41 10.89
C ILE A 264 6.07 -0.20 11.81
N ASP A 265 7.11 0.14 12.58
CA ASP A 265 7.16 1.43 13.28
C ASP A 265 7.71 2.53 12.38
N TRP A 266 6.80 3.17 11.66
CA TRP A 266 7.12 4.25 10.73
C TRP A 266 7.77 5.49 11.38
N SER A 267 7.67 5.67 12.70
CA SER A 267 8.29 6.85 13.37
C SER A 267 9.81 6.92 13.20
N LYS A 268 10.43 5.79 12.85
CA LYS A 268 11.88 5.65 12.66
C LYS A 268 12.35 5.90 11.23
N SER A 269 11.44 6.07 10.28
CA SER A 269 11.80 6.12 8.85
C SER A 269 11.08 7.18 8.04
N VAL A 270 10.02 7.82 8.55
CA VAL A 270 9.30 8.87 7.83
C VAL A 270 9.13 10.13 8.66
N ILE A 271 8.93 11.24 7.97
CA ILE A 271 8.49 12.51 8.54
C ILE A 271 7.07 12.76 8.03
N ILE A 272 6.10 12.84 8.93
CA ILE A 272 4.76 13.32 8.61
C ILE A 272 4.73 14.81 8.96
N TYR A 273 4.33 15.65 8.02
CA TYR A 273 4.41 17.09 8.15
C TYR A 273 3.14 17.76 7.64
N SER A 274 2.64 18.76 8.37
CA SER A 274 1.38 19.42 8.00
C SER A 274 1.55 20.37 6.81
N ASN A 275 0.57 20.34 5.90
CA ASN A 275 0.47 21.28 4.79
C ASN A 275 0.38 22.74 5.28
N SER A 276 -0.20 23.01 6.46
CA SER A 276 -0.35 24.36 7.01
C SER A 276 0.97 24.98 7.44
N SER A 277 2.01 24.17 7.67
CA SER A 277 3.31 24.60 8.20
C SER A 277 4.47 24.46 7.20
N LEU A 278 4.18 24.26 5.91
CA LEU A 278 5.18 23.94 4.88
C LEU A 278 6.31 24.97 4.74
N SER A 279 6.06 26.24 5.05
CA SER A 279 7.07 27.30 5.02
C SER A 279 8.25 27.03 5.97
N LEU A 280 8.02 26.34 7.09
CA LEU A 280 9.04 26.00 8.09
C LEU A 280 9.75 24.68 7.80
N LEU A 281 9.29 23.91 6.80
CA LEU A 281 9.82 22.58 6.51
C LEU A 281 11.34 22.57 6.25
N PRO A 282 11.92 23.49 5.44
CA PRO A 282 13.38 23.52 5.24
C PRO A 282 14.17 23.66 6.54
N TYR A 283 13.70 24.51 7.45
CA TYR A 283 14.34 24.73 8.74
C TYR A 283 14.25 23.47 9.62
N TYR A 284 13.06 22.89 9.72
CA TYR A 284 12.83 21.64 10.44
C TYR A 284 13.76 20.51 9.95
N LEU A 285 13.87 20.31 8.64
CA LEU A 285 14.74 19.26 8.08
C LEU A 285 16.23 19.51 8.35
N LYS A 286 16.66 20.78 8.36
CA LYS A 286 18.05 21.16 8.68
C LYS A 286 18.40 20.85 10.14
N MET A 287 17.44 20.94 11.07
CA MET A 287 17.66 20.62 12.49
C MET A 287 17.88 19.12 12.76
N ILE A 288 17.43 18.23 11.86
CA ILE A 288 17.66 16.80 12.02
C ILE A 288 19.14 16.51 11.80
N SER A 289 19.80 15.94 12.82
CA SER A 289 21.24 15.67 12.80
C SER A 289 21.63 14.65 11.73
N LYS A 290 22.92 14.66 11.32
CA LYS A 290 23.47 13.67 10.38
C LYS A 290 23.28 12.23 10.87
N THR A 291 23.46 11.99 12.16
CA THR A 291 23.29 10.66 12.77
C THR A 291 21.84 10.18 12.64
N GLN A 292 20.87 11.03 13.02
CA GLN A 292 19.45 10.72 12.86
C GLN A 292 19.08 10.45 11.40
N ARG A 293 19.58 11.27 10.46
CA ARG A 293 19.36 11.05 9.03
C ARG A 293 19.89 9.67 8.61
N ASN A 294 21.13 9.33 8.97
CA ASN A 294 21.72 8.04 8.61
C ASN A 294 20.91 6.85 9.15
N ASP A 295 20.42 6.94 10.39
CA ASP A 295 19.62 5.87 11.00
C ASP A 295 18.25 5.73 10.31
N MET A 296 17.58 6.84 10.01
CA MET A 296 16.32 6.83 9.26
C MET A 296 16.51 6.25 7.84
N GLN A 297 17.62 6.57 7.17
CA GLN A 297 17.92 6.05 5.82
C GLN A 297 18.20 4.55 5.83
N LYS A 298 18.94 4.04 6.82
CA LYS A 298 19.11 2.60 7.02
C LYS A 298 17.76 1.93 7.27
N GLN A 299 16.93 2.51 8.13
CA GLN A 299 15.60 1.98 8.42
C GLN A 299 14.72 1.93 7.16
N CYS A 300 14.80 2.95 6.28
CA CYS A 300 14.11 2.95 5.00
C CYS A 300 14.48 1.74 4.13
N LEU A 301 15.79 1.47 3.99
CA LEU A 301 16.30 0.34 3.22
C LEU A 301 15.91 -1.01 3.84
N THR A 302 15.99 -1.14 5.17
CA THR A 302 15.56 -2.35 5.88
C THR A 302 14.08 -2.61 5.63
N ILE A 303 13.22 -1.60 5.81
CA ILE A 303 11.78 -1.72 5.57
C ILE A 303 11.50 -2.13 4.11
N TRP A 304 12.21 -1.52 3.17
CA TRP A 304 12.10 -1.86 1.75
C TRP A 304 12.43 -3.33 1.48
N LEU A 305 13.60 -3.79 1.94
CA LEU A 305 14.10 -5.15 1.70
C LEU A 305 13.23 -6.21 2.39
N GLU A 306 12.76 -5.93 3.60
CA GLU A 306 11.97 -6.87 4.39
C GLU A 306 10.53 -7.01 3.88
N TYR A 307 9.87 -5.91 3.50
CA TYR A 307 8.41 -5.91 3.29
C TYR A 307 7.96 -5.58 1.87
N PHE A 308 8.73 -4.77 1.13
CA PHE A 308 8.24 -4.13 -0.11
C PHE A 308 9.03 -4.48 -1.37
N SER A 309 10.06 -5.31 -1.26
CA SER A 309 11.02 -5.62 -2.34
C SER A 309 10.46 -6.41 -3.52
N SER A 310 9.21 -6.86 -3.47
CA SER A 310 8.47 -7.49 -4.58
C SER A 310 6.99 -7.60 -4.25
N ILE A 311 6.13 -7.77 -5.27
CA ILE A 311 4.70 -8.02 -5.06
C ILE A 311 4.51 -9.29 -4.21
N GLN A 312 5.29 -10.34 -4.47
CA GLN A 312 5.26 -11.57 -3.69
C GLN A 312 5.57 -11.31 -2.21
N ARG A 313 6.61 -10.51 -1.91
CA ARG A 313 6.98 -10.15 -0.53
C ARG A 313 5.87 -9.36 0.17
N ILE A 314 5.25 -8.42 -0.55
CA ILE A 314 4.13 -7.62 -0.04
C ILE A 314 2.95 -8.51 0.33
N VAL A 315 2.56 -9.43 -0.56
CA VAL A 315 1.45 -10.36 -0.33
C VAL A 315 1.74 -11.27 0.85
N LEU A 316 2.93 -11.89 0.92
CA LEU A 316 3.31 -12.74 2.05
C LEU A 316 3.33 -11.97 3.38
N THR A 317 3.77 -10.71 3.37
CA THR A 317 3.72 -9.83 4.54
C THR A 317 2.27 -9.60 5.00
N ALA A 318 1.37 -9.30 4.05
CA ALA A 318 -0.06 -9.18 4.34
C ALA A 318 -0.63 -10.46 4.97
N LEU A 319 -0.29 -11.63 4.42
CA LEU A 319 -0.74 -12.91 4.99
C LEU A 319 -0.16 -13.17 6.38
N HIS A 320 1.10 -12.81 6.65
CA HIS A 320 1.69 -12.92 7.98
C HIS A 320 0.95 -12.04 9.00
N ILE A 321 0.65 -10.79 8.65
CA ILE A 321 -0.13 -9.88 9.51
C ILE A 321 -1.52 -10.47 9.77
N LEU A 322 -2.18 -10.99 8.73
CA LEU A 322 -3.48 -11.64 8.90
C LEU A 322 -3.38 -12.86 9.80
N ASN A 323 -2.36 -13.70 9.68
CA ASN A 323 -2.16 -14.85 10.56
C ASN A 323 -2.15 -14.44 12.03
N ASP A 324 -1.46 -13.33 12.35
CA ASP A 324 -1.41 -12.79 13.70
C ASP A 324 -2.75 -12.23 14.18
N ARG A 325 -3.74 -12.02 13.30
CA ARG A 325 -5.11 -11.65 13.67
C ARG A 325 -6.01 -12.85 13.94
N PHE A 326 -5.63 -14.07 13.58
CA PHE A 326 -6.45 -15.25 13.90
C PHE A 326 -5.99 -15.90 15.21
N ILE A 327 -6.92 -16.50 15.94
CA ILE A 327 -6.66 -17.36 17.10
C ILE A 327 -6.90 -18.81 16.72
N SER A 328 -6.00 -19.71 17.12
CA SER A 328 -6.34 -21.13 17.28
C SER A 328 -7.25 -21.29 18.50
N SER A 329 -8.44 -21.89 18.38
CA SER A 329 -9.41 -22.00 19.50
C SER A 329 -8.90 -22.67 20.78
N PHE A 330 -7.66 -23.19 20.81
CA PHE A 330 -6.98 -23.65 22.01
C PHE A 330 -6.52 -22.57 23.00
N SER A 331 -6.45 -21.27 22.64
CA SER A 331 -5.91 -20.25 23.55
C SER A 331 -6.92 -19.62 24.52
N SER A 332 -8.20 -20.02 24.49
CA SER A 332 -9.23 -19.56 25.44
C SER A 332 -9.49 -20.52 26.62
N LEU A 333 -8.75 -21.63 26.73
CA LEU A 333 -8.92 -22.62 27.80
C LEU A 333 -7.90 -22.54 28.95
N SER A 334 -7.05 -21.52 29.00
CA SER A 334 -6.30 -21.17 30.21
C SER A 334 -6.98 -20.04 30.96
N ILE A 335 -8.23 -20.27 31.39
CA ILE A 335 -8.75 -19.61 32.59
C ILE A 335 -8.14 -20.41 33.75
N GLN A 336 -7.10 -19.85 34.37
CA GLN A 336 -6.65 -20.33 35.68
C GLN A 336 -7.57 -19.73 36.74
N TYR A 337 -8.02 -20.61 37.64
CA TYR A 337 -8.85 -20.39 38.81
C TYR A 337 -8.30 -19.36 39.78
#